data_AF-A0A813KE18-F1
#
_entry.id   AF-A0A813KE18-F1
#
_cell.length_a   1.000
_cell.length_b   1.000
_cell.length_c   1.000
_cell.angle_alpha   90.00
_cell.angle_beta   90.00
_cell.angle_gamma   90.00
#
_symmetry.space_group_name_H-M   'P 1'
#
loop_
_entity.id
_entity.type
_entity.pdbx_description
1 polymer ?
#
loop_
_entity_poly.entity_id
_entity_poly.type
_entity_poly.pdbx_seq_one_letter_code
_entity_poly.pdbx_strand_id
1 'polypeptide(L)'
;EIVGLKKAVGLNGLVVTVVAEKANGRFLVGFPDGKETLVREENLCALDRPPEAAGSAGLSTASSLDAQPEASPVVQRVRFKPSVGPRDGGIEAEVTAEGLSGQIVEVLIDGVACKILEASNERALVRVPACGSSLRPKVEVRAIDWQNYVASEGSGFEYYTPLGFGVCGLNVKLSAGSDLPGGRVMSVASRTSGLMNGMVLTAEPLLPLPTPAAMPVLLTDSVEVAPDWKPPFVTSPTLSFSPAPRSRIDSEEATKDKTRRYYFELEVLEIADKRSSKTLSLGFAWRLPQGLLIDESEETELQRQDSMASLELRRSISKGVERRPSISAWVRGSGLPESAAALPRSVVIGGDLPKAFVGGQEVARINTGWRPLLDLVPGSVLGALLEVDAGDEQMRLAVFQDGERRAFAEAPVPRDWRWPSLGDPSGVVDVCGNVLRVALRQNARPPVPSLKSEIQTPPAEEGDAVNRTLSEPLE
;
A
#
# COMPACT_ATOMS: atom_id res chain seq x y z
N GLU A 1 -14.02 37.11 -8.42
CA GLU A 1 -13.14 35.95 -8.21
C GLU A 1 -12.65 35.96 -6.79
N ILE A 2 -13.01 34.97 -5.97
CA ILE A 2 -12.56 34.86 -4.58
C ILE A 2 -12.24 33.39 -4.32
N VAL A 3 -11.07 33.11 -3.77
CA VAL A 3 -10.39 31.83 -3.95
C VAL A 3 -9.99 31.26 -2.60
N GLY A 4 -10.66 30.17 -2.21
CA GLY A 4 -10.34 29.36 -1.04
C GLY A 4 -11.38 29.51 0.07
N LEU A 5 -12.01 28.39 0.40
CA LEU A 5 -12.84 28.27 1.60
C LEU A 5 -11.97 27.86 2.79
N LYS A 6 -12.14 28.48 3.97
CA LYS A 6 -11.32 28.19 5.17
C LYS A 6 -11.85 27.08 6.07
N LYS A 7 -13.16 26.77 6.03
CA LYS A 7 -13.83 25.93 7.05
C LYS A 7 -14.67 24.77 6.50
N ALA A 8 -14.81 24.64 5.19
CA ALA A 8 -15.53 23.52 4.60
C ALA A 8 -14.52 22.44 4.21
N VAL A 9 -14.40 21.39 5.02
CA VAL A 9 -13.39 20.32 4.87
C VAL A 9 -13.36 19.71 3.46
N GLY A 10 -14.52 19.63 2.79
CA GLY A 10 -14.61 19.13 1.40
C GLY A 10 -14.32 20.16 0.31
N LEU A 11 -14.12 21.44 0.64
CA LEU A 11 -14.00 22.55 -0.33
C LEU A 11 -12.72 23.39 -0.15
N ASN A 12 -11.86 23.03 0.81
CA ASN A 12 -10.59 23.72 1.03
C ASN A 12 -9.68 23.56 -0.20
N GLY A 13 -9.21 24.69 -0.75
CA GLY A 13 -8.29 24.71 -1.91
C GLY A 13 -8.95 24.73 -3.30
N LEU A 14 -10.28 24.66 -3.39
CA LEU A 14 -10.98 24.82 -4.66
C LEU A 14 -11.22 26.30 -4.99
N VAL A 15 -10.97 26.66 -6.26
CA VAL A 15 -11.30 27.97 -6.83
C VAL A 15 -12.79 28.00 -7.13
N VAL A 16 -13.51 29.00 -6.60
CA VAL A 16 -14.94 29.18 -6.81
C VAL A 16 -15.25 30.57 -7.34
N THR A 17 -16.31 30.69 -8.13
CA THR A 17 -16.76 31.97 -8.69
C THR A 17 -18.00 32.44 -7.94
N VAL A 18 -17.98 33.65 -7.38
CA VAL A 18 -19.19 34.24 -6.77
C VAL A 18 -20.16 34.60 -7.90
N VAL A 19 -21.30 33.91 -7.96
CA VAL A 19 -22.34 34.08 -9.00
C VAL A 19 -23.30 35.20 -8.60
N ALA A 20 -23.70 35.24 -7.33
CA ALA A 20 -24.61 36.26 -6.80
C ALA A 20 -24.44 36.47 -5.29
N GLU A 21 -24.67 37.69 -4.83
CA GLU A 21 -24.86 38.00 -3.41
C GLU A 21 -26.33 37.86 -3.04
N LYS A 22 -26.64 37.11 -1.98
CA LYS A 22 -28.00 36.98 -1.45
C LYS A 22 -28.14 37.79 -0.17
N ALA A 23 -29.38 38.20 0.13
CA ALA A 23 -29.72 38.79 1.41
C ALA A 23 -29.21 37.91 2.57
N ASN A 24 -28.71 38.55 3.64
CA ASN A 24 -28.15 37.94 4.86
C ASN A 24 -26.66 37.54 4.80
N GLY A 25 -25.83 38.23 4.00
CA GLY A 25 -24.37 38.03 4.01
C GLY A 25 -23.93 36.64 3.52
N ARG A 26 -24.73 36.04 2.62
CA ARG A 26 -24.41 34.75 1.99
C ARG A 26 -24.19 34.96 0.49
N PHE A 27 -23.17 34.32 -0.02
CA PHE A 27 -22.76 34.33 -1.41
C PHE A 27 -23.12 32.99 -2.05
N LEU A 28 -23.75 33.04 -3.23
CA LEU A 28 -23.91 31.88 -4.09
C LEU A 28 -22.61 31.71 -4.87
N VAL A 29 -21.90 30.62 -4.65
CA VAL A 29 -20.64 30.32 -5.34
C VAL A 29 -20.84 29.17 -6.31
N GLY A 30 -20.30 29.30 -7.51
CA GLY A 30 -20.28 28.28 -8.55
C GLY A 30 -18.93 27.56 -8.57
N PHE A 31 -18.98 26.24 -8.70
CA PHE A 31 -17.82 25.36 -8.86
C PHE A 31 -17.50 25.11 -10.34
N PRO A 32 -16.27 24.67 -10.67
CA PRO A 32 -15.91 24.31 -12.04
C PRO A 32 -16.75 23.18 -12.65
N ASP A 33 -17.35 22.32 -11.81
CA ASP A 33 -18.25 21.24 -12.23
C ASP A 33 -19.70 21.71 -12.49
N GLY A 34 -19.96 23.02 -12.41
CA GLY A 34 -21.27 23.62 -12.63
C GLY A 34 -22.22 23.56 -11.44
N LYS A 35 -21.81 22.99 -10.30
CA LYS A 35 -22.63 23.04 -9.08
C LYS A 35 -22.57 24.42 -8.43
N GLU A 36 -23.64 24.77 -7.73
CA GLU A 36 -23.72 26.02 -6.95
C GLU A 36 -23.96 25.71 -5.47
N THR A 37 -23.40 26.51 -4.57
CA THR A 37 -23.62 26.36 -3.11
C THR A 37 -23.60 27.72 -2.42
N LEU A 38 -24.36 27.85 -1.32
CA LEU A 38 -24.38 29.06 -0.49
C LEU A 38 -23.30 29.02 0.58
N VAL A 39 -22.49 30.08 0.64
CA VAL A 39 -21.38 30.22 1.59
C VAL A 39 -21.47 31.58 2.27
N ARG A 40 -21.10 31.65 3.56
CA ARG A 40 -20.91 32.94 4.27
C ARG A 40 -19.61 33.62 3.87
N GLU A 41 -19.60 34.95 3.93
CA GLU A 41 -18.42 35.79 3.64
C GLU A 41 -17.17 35.36 4.41
N GLU A 42 -17.33 35.07 5.70
CA GLU A 42 -16.24 34.68 6.62
C GLU A 42 -15.50 33.40 6.20
N ASN A 43 -16.08 32.62 5.29
CA ASN A 43 -15.43 31.44 4.75
C ASN A 43 -14.65 31.73 3.47
N LEU A 44 -14.85 32.86 2.80
CA LEU A 44 -14.17 33.24 1.56
C LEU A 44 -12.82 33.91 1.88
N CYS A 45 -11.77 33.57 1.12
CA CYS A 45 -10.45 34.21 1.22
C CYS A 45 -10.11 34.95 -0.09
N ALA A 46 -9.72 36.23 -0.01
CA ALA A 46 -9.18 36.94 -1.16
C ALA A 46 -7.80 36.36 -1.53
N LEU A 47 -7.54 36.15 -2.81
CA LEU A 47 -6.22 35.75 -3.30
C LEU A 47 -5.36 37.01 -3.44
N ASP A 48 -4.13 36.98 -2.96
CA ASP A 48 -3.15 38.04 -3.26
C ASP A 48 -2.88 38.02 -4.77
N ARG A 49 -3.26 39.12 -5.44
CA ARG A 49 -3.07 39.31 -6.88
C ARG A 49 -1.57 39.24 -7.18
N PRO A 50 -1.09 38.34 -8.05
CA PRO A 50 0.29 38.41 -8.52
C PRO A 50 0.50 39.77 -9.22
N PRO A 51 1.66 40.44 -9.02
CA PRO A 51 1.90 41.77 -9.55
C PRO A 51 1.76 41.76 -11.07
N GLU A 52 0.90 42.63 -11.59
CA GLU A 52 0.71 42.86 -13.03
C GLU A 52 2.05 43.22 -13.67
N ALA A 53 2.39 42.50 -14.74
CA ALA A 53 3.56 42.77 -15.56
C ALA A 53 3.47 44.20 -16.13
N ALA A 54 4.30 45.10 -15.59
CA ALA A 54 4.52 46.42 -16.13
C ALA A 54 5.06 46.28 -17.56
N GLY A 55 4.36 46.88 -18.52
CA GLY A 55 4.84 47.03 -19.88
C GLY A 55 6.13 47.84 -19.91
N SER A 56 7.13 47.36 -20.64
CA SER A 56 8.28 48.15 -21.05
C SER A 56 8.26 48.32 -22.57
N ALA A 57 8.14 49.57 -22.97
CA ALA A 57 8.50 50.03 -24.30
C ALA A 57 9.90 50.64 -24.23
N GLY A 58 10.74 50.36 -25.23
CA GLY A 58 11.75 51.32 -25.67
C GLY A 58 13.22 50.86 -25.71
N LEU A 59 13.75 50.93 -26.94
CA LEU A 59 15.11 51.28 -27.35
C LEU A 59 16.23 50.21 -27.40
N SER A 60 16.62 49.98 -28.66
CA SER A 60 17.87 49.42 -29.15
C SER A 60 19.12 50.20 -28.69
N THR A 61 20.23 49.51 -28.43
CA THR A 61 21.55 49.81 -29.03
C THR A 61 22.60 48.73 -28.70
N ALA A 62 23.41 48.41 -29.72
CA ALA A 62 24.81 47.99 -29.71
C ALA A 62 25.23 46.61 -29.13
N SER A 63 25.40 45.66 -30.07
CA SER A 63 26.62 44.87 -30.31
C SER A 63 27.68 44.81 -29.20
N SER A 64 27.72 43.69 -28.48
CA SER A 64 28.93 43.19 -27.80
C SER A 64 29.04 41.70 -28.11
N LEU A 65 29.96 41.37 -29.03
CA LEU A 65 30.55 40.04 -29.16
C LEU A 65 31.41 39.83 -27.91
N ASP A 66 31.08 38.83 -27.08
CA ASP A 66 32.04 37.85 -26.56
C ASP A 66 31.45 37.05 -25.38
N ALA A 67 31.82 35.77 -25.38
CA ALA A 67 31.47 34.70 -24.44
C ALA A 67 30.02 34.19 -24.54
N GLN A 68 29.79 33.25 -25.49
CA GLN A 68 28.67 32.31 -25.38
C GLN A 68 28.77 31.60 -24.02
N PRO A 69 27.75 31.67 -23.15
CA PRO A 69 27.73 30.84 -21.95
C PRO A 69 27.77 29.39 -22.41
N GLU A 70 28.75 28.62 -21.92
CA GLU A 70 28.75 27.17 -22.07
C GLU A 70 27.39 26.66 -21.61
N ALA A 71 26.57 26.22 -22.58
CA ALA A 71 25.22 25.79 -22.31
C ALA A 71 25.30 24.59 -21.36
N SER A 72 24.85 24.79 -20.12
CA SER A 72 24.72 23.72 -19.15
C SER A 72 24.01 22.53 -19.82
N PRO A 73 24.52 21.30 -19.66
CA PRO A 73 23.94 20.13 -20.29
C PRO A 73 22.46 20.06 -19.92
N VAL A 74 21.58 20.19 -20.92
CA VAL A 74 20.13 20.12 -20.73
C VAL A 74 19.83 18.71 -20.22
N VAL A 75 19.40 18.61 -18.96
CA VAL A 75 19.03 17.33 -18.35
C VAL A 75 17.75 16.86 -19.03
N GLN A 76 17.88 15.83 -19.86
CA GLN A 76 16.76 15.22 -20.54
C GLN A 76 15.96 14.41 -19.53
N ARG A 77 14.65 14.67 -19.43
CA ARG A 77 13.77 14.02 -18.46
C ARG A 77 12.67 13.27 -19.19
N VAL A 78 12.47 12.01 -18.81
CA VAL A 78 11.40 11.15 -19.34
C VAL A 78 10.39 10.86 -18.24
N ARG A 79 9.08 10.96 -18.55
CA ARG A 79 8.00 10.60 -17.62
C ARG A 79 6.92 9.80 -18.32
N PHE A 80 6.32 8.88 -17.58
CA PHE A 80 5.19 8.07 -18.02
C PHE A 80 3.93 8.45 -17.26
N LYS A 81 2.78 8.39 -17.93
CA LYS A 81 1.46 8.48 -17.33
C LYS A 81 0.55 7.38 -17.92
N PRO A 82 0.20 6.35 -17.15
CA PRO A 82 0.63 6.08 -15.77
C PRO A 82 2.12 5.71 -15.68
N SER A 83 2.76 6.00 -14.54
CA SER A 83 4.17 5.68 -14.29
C SER A 83 4.42 4.22 -13.88
N VAL A 84 3.35 3.42 -13.81
CA VAL A 84 3.38 2.03 -13.37
C VAL A 84 2.50 1.16 -14.26
N GLY A 85 2.88 -0.11 -14.46
CA GLY A 85 2.08 -1.04 -15.25
C GLY A 85 2.30 -2.52 -14.92
N PRO A 86 1.39 -3.40 -15.35
CA PRO A 86 1.50 -4.83 -15.10
C PRO A 86 2.68 -5.42 -15.88
N ARG A 87 3.33 -6.43 -15.30
CA ARG A 87 4.48 -7.13 -15.91
C ARG A 87 4.15 -7.75 -17.27
N ASP A 88 2.90 -8.13 -17.49
CA ASP A 88 2.42 -8.66 -18.78
C ASP A 88 2.33 -7.60 -19.89
N GLY A 89 2.55 -6.32 -19.55
CA GLY A 89 2.48 -5.20 -20.48
C GLY A 89 1.05 -4.90 -20.92
N GLY A 90 0.92 -4.37 -22.14
CA GLY A 90 -0.36 -4.14 -22.80
C GLY A 90 -1.11 -2.88 -22.36
N ILE A 91 -0.62 -2.17 -21.33
CA ILE A 91 -1.18 -0.87 -20.96
C ILE A 91 -0.80 0.21 -21.97
N GLU A 92 -1.68 1.19 -22.12
CA GLU A 92 -1.40 2.41 -22.86
C GLU A 92 -0.88 3.46 -21.87
N ALA A 93 0.23 4.10 -22.24
CA ALA A 93 0.87 5.11 -21.42
C ALA A 93 1.29 6.29 -22.29
N GLU A 94 1.05 7.49 -21.78
CA GLU A 94 1.58 8.73 -22.34
C GLU A 94 3.03 8.90 -21.85
N VAL A 95 3.95 9.06 -22.79
CA VAL A 95 5.37 9.30 -22.54
C VAL A 95 5.67 10.74 -22.88
N THR A 96 6.19 11.50 -21.92
CA THR A 96 6.66 12.87 -22.14
C THR A 96 8.17 12.93 -22.02
N ALA A 97 8.85 13.52 -23.00
CA ALA A 97 10.30 13.68 -23.02
C ALA A 97 10.69 15.14 -23.26
N GLU A 98 11.51 15.69 -22.36
CA GLU A 98 12.02 17.07 -22.44
C GLU A 98 13.41 17.08 -23.09
N GLY A 99 13.71 18.11 -23.89
CA GLY A 99 15.05 18.32 -24.47
C GLY A 99 15.35 17.49 -25.73
N LEU A 100 14.33 16.99 -26.43
CA LEU A 100 14.47 16.33 -27.73
C LEU A 100 14.20 17.32 -28.87
N SER A 101 15.02 17.27 -29.91
CA SER A 101 14.86 18.07 -31.13
C SER A 101 14.16 17.25 -32.23
N GLY A 102 12.83 17.21 -32.23
CA GLY A 102 12.04 16.57 -33.29
C GLY A 102 11.03 15.55 -32.78
N GLN A 103 10.29 14.94 -33.70
CA GLN A 103 9.22 13.98 -33.39
C GLN A 103 9.79 12.72 -32.74
N ILE A 104 9.16 12.22 -31.67
CA ILE A 104 9.50 10.93 -31.06
C ILE A 104 9.23 9.81 -32.07
N VAL A 105 10.27 9.03 -32.40
CA VAL A 105 10.19 7.92 -33.37
C VAL A 105 10.29 6.55 -32.71
N GLU A 106 10.87 6.48 -31.51
CA GLU A 106 11.07 5.21 -30.81
C GLU A 106 11.05 5.44 -29.28
N VAL A 107 10.39 4.53 -28.57
CA VAL A 107 10.41 4.44 -27.10
C VAL A 107 10.81 3.02 -26.75
N LEU A 108 11.85 2.85 -25.94
CA LEU A 108 12.38 1.56 -25.51
C LEU A 108 12.25 1.42 -23.99
N ILE A 109 11.84 0.24 -23.55
CA ILE A 109 11.83 -0.16 -22.13
C ILE A 109 12.71 -1.40 -22.00
N ASP A 110 13.84 -1.29 -21.29
CA ASP A 110 14.92 -2.29 -21.24
C ASP A 110 15.35 -2.79 -22.63
N GLY A 111 15.42 -1.86 -23.60
CA GLY A 111 15.78 -2.15 -24.99
C GLY A 111 14.66 -2.81 -25.82
N VAL A 112 13.48 -3.06 -25.24
CA VAL A 112 12.31 -3.56 -25.98
C VAL A 112 11.47 -2.39 -26.47
N ALA A 113 11.21 -2.35 -27.79
CA ALA A 113 10.43 -1.28 -28.40
C ALA A 113 8.95 -1.32 -27.97
N CYS A 114 8.44 -0.19 -27.49
CA CYS A 114 7.03 0.05 -27.29
C CYS A 114 6.34 0.24 -28.65
N LYS A 115 5.08 -0.18 -28.75
CA LYS A 115 4.27 0.15 -29.93
C LYS A 115 3.76 1.59 -29.81
N ILE A 116 4.29 2.49 -30.62
CA ILE A 116 3.81 3.87 -30.71
C ILE A 116 2.42 3.87 -31.37
N LEU A 117 1.46 4.49 -30.70
CA LEU A 117 0.09 4.69 -31.18
C LEU A 117 -0.06 6.10 -31.77
N GLU A 118 0.49 7.09 -31.08
CA GLU A 118 0.54 8.49 -31.51
C GLU A 118 1.88 9.11 -31.08
N ALA A 119 2.44 10.03 -31.86
CA ALA A 119 3.69 10.70 -31.52
C ALA A 119 3.77 12.15 -31.99
N SER A 120 4.41 12.97 -31.17
CA SER A 120 4.73 14.38 -31.37
C SER A 120 6.18 14.64 -30.92
N ASN A 121 6.61 15.90 -30.87
CA ASN A 121 7.98 16.24 -30.48
C ASN A 121 8.26 16.02 -28.99
N GLU A 122 7.26 16.21 -28.13
CA GLU A 122 7.43 16.13 -26.68
C GLU A 122 6.68 14.96 -26.05
N ARG A 123 5.74 14.37 -26.80
CA ARG A 123 4.79 13.37 -26.29
C ARG A 123 4.58 12.22 -27.25
N ALA A 124 4.48 11.01 -26.71
CA ALA A 124 4.06 9.82 -27.46
C ALA A 124 3.08 8.99 -26.63
N LEU A 125 1.97 8.58 -27.24
CA LEU A 125 1.09 7.56 -26.67
C LEU A 125 1.61 6.20 -27.12
N VAL A 126 1.98 5.34 -26.17
CA VAL A 126 2.59 4.04 -26.47
C VAL A 126 1.87 2.91 -25.77
N ARG A 127 1.90 1.72 -26.37
CA ARG A 127 1.55 0.46 -25.69
C ARG A 127 2.82 -0.17 -25.14
N VAL A 128 2.86 -0.31 -23.81
CA VAL A 128 4.00 -0.84 -23.05
C VAL A 128 4.13 -2.36 -23.30
N PRO A 129 5.34 -2.87 -23.60
CA PRO A 129 5.58 -4.30 -23.81
C PRO A 129 5.53 -5.09 -22.49
N ALA A 130 5.52 -6.41 -22.57
CA ALA A 130 5.73 -7.26 -21.40
C ALA A 130 7.18 -7.17 -20.90
N CYS A 131 7.40 -7.29 -19.60
CA CYS A 131 8.72 -7.21 -18.99
C CYS A 131 9.40 -8.59 -18.84
N GLY A 132 10.63 -8.70 -19.37
CA GLY A 132 11.46 -9.90 -19.24
C GLY A 132 12.23 -10.01 -17.91
N SER A 133 12.75 -8.92 -17.34
CA SER A 133 13.85 -9.00 -16.36
C SER A 133 13.77 -8.05 -15.16
N SER A 134 13.45 -6.76 -15.33
CA SER A 134 13.50 -5.74 -14.25
C SER A 134 12.13 -5.18 -13.86
N LEU A 135 11.90 -4.98 -12.55
CA LEU A 135 10.72 -4.23 -12.09
C LEU A 135 10.87 -2.72 -12.32
N ARG A 136 12.09 -2.22 -12.48
CA ARG A 136 12.40 -0.81 -12.75
C ARG A 136 13.27 -0.75 -14.01
N PRO A 137 12.65 -0.84 -15.19
CA PRO A 137 13.38 -0.88 -16.44
C PRO A 137 14.02 0.47 -16.74
N LYS A 138 15.15 0.44 -17.44
CA LYS A 138 15.71 1.62 -18.10
C LYS A 138 14.78 2.03 -19.24
N VAL A 139 14.42 3.30 -19.31
CA VAL A 139 13.64 3.84 -20.41
C VAL A 139 14.51 4.72 -21.31
N GLU A 140 14.37 4.56 -22.62
CA GLU A 140 15.00 5.43 -23.63
C GLU A 140 13.93 5.98 -24.58
N VAL A 141 14.01 7.27 -24.89
CA VAL A 141 13.16 7.94 -25.87
C VAL A 141 14.06 8.56 -26.94
N ARG A 142 13.74 8.27 -28.20
CA ARG A 142 14.52 8.69 -29.36
C ARG A 142 13.63 9.52 -30.28
N ALA A 143 14.13 10.69 -30.67
CA ALA A 143 13.49 11.56 -31.66
C ALA A 143 14.08 11.34 -33.07
N ILE A 144 13.51 12.01 -34.06
CA ILE A 144 14.20 12.22 -35.35
C ILE A 144 15.61 12.78 -35.05
N ASP A 145 16.63 12.26 -35.72
CA ASP A 145 18.05 12.58 -35.49
C ASP A 145 18.61 12.15 -34.12
N TRP A 146 18.04 11.12 -33.48
CA TRP A 146 18.45 10.59 -32.16
C TRP A 146 19.92 10.22 -32.01
N GLN A 147 20.64 10.03 -33.12
CA GLN A 147 22.09 9.78 -33.11
C GLN A 147 22.86 10.82 -32.28
N ASN A 148 22.28 12.02 -32.13
CA ASN A 148 22.82 13.09 -31.31
C ASN A 148 22.07 13.31 -29.98
N TYR A 149 20.86 12.75 -29.80
CA TYR A 149 19.99 13.03 -28.64
C TYR A 149 19.15 11.81 -28.23
N VAL A 150 19.48 11.19 -27.08
CA VAL A 150 18.71 10.10 -26.47
C VAL A 150 18.37 10.47 -25.04
N ALA A 151 17.09 10.72 -24.77
CA ALA A 151 16.61 10.92 -23.42
C ALA A 151 16.51 9.57 -22.72
N SER A 152 17.22 9.39 -21.60
CA SER A 152 17.20 8.13 -20.85
C SER A 152 16.96 8.36 -19.37
N GLU A 153 16.10 7.52 -18.77
CA GLU A 153 15.75 7.59 -17.36
C GLU A 153 15.74 6.16 -16.78
N GLY A 154 16.43 5.95 -15.66
CA GLY A 154 16.53 4.62 -15.03
C GLY A 154 15.29 4.19 -14.25
N SER A 155 14.36 5.11 -14.01
CA SER A 155 13.20 4.89 -13.13
C SER A 155 11.90 5.55 -13.60
N GLY A 156 11.81 5.87 -14.90
CA GLY A 156 10.66 6.57 -15.48
C GLY A 156 9.37 5.75 -15.50
N PHE A 157 9.49 4.42 -15.35
CA PHE A 157 8.40 3.47 -15.35
C PHE A 157 8.70 2.30 -14.38
N GLU A 158 7.69 1.76 -13.70
CA GLU A 158 7.84 0.60 -12.81
C GLU A 158 6.80 -0.50 -13.14
N TYR A 159 7.27 -1.73 -13.34
CA TYR A 159 6.40 -2.89 -13.49
C TYR A 159 5.96 -3.44 -12.13
N TYR A 160 4.72 -3.93 -12.07
CA TYR A 160 4.21 -4.69 -10.92
C TYR A 160 3.69 -6.06 -11.36
N THR A 161 3.70 -7.02 -10.44
CA THR A 161 3.07 -8.34 -10.66
C THR A 161 1.58 -8.22 -10.34
N PRO A 162 0.67 -8.50 -11.28
CA PRO A 162 -0.76 -8.45 -11.00
C PRO A 162 -1.15 -9.40 -9.86
N LEU A 163 -2.01 -8.93 -8.96
CA LEU A 163 -2.56 -9.70 -7.85
C LEU A 163 -3.97 -10.17 -8.19
N GLY A 164 -4.20 -11.48 -8.06
CA GLY A 164 -5.53 -12.09 -8.20
C GLY A 164 -5.85 -12.97 -7.01
N PHE A 165 -7.12 -13.36 -6.88
CA PHE A 165 -7.56 -14.43 -5.99
C PHE A 165 -7.36 -15.79 -6.67
N GLY A 166 -7.03 -16.81 -5.89
CA GLY A 166 -6.84 -18.18 -6.42
C GLY A 166 -7.69 -19.22 -5.70
N VAL A 167 -7.69 -19.22 -4.36
CA VAL A 167 -8.48 -20.16 -3.56
C VAL A 167 -9.66 -19.42 -2.95
N CYS A 168 -10.85 -20.01 -3.01
CA CYS A 168 -12.07 -19.40 -2.47
C CYS A 168 -12.98 -20.43 -1.77
N GLY A 169 -13.79 -19.94 -0.85
CA GLY A 169 -14.77 -20.72 -0.08
C GLY A 169 -15.99 -21.05 -0.91
N LEU A 170 -16.84 -21.95 -0.39
CA LEU A 170 -18.01 -22.49 -1.09
C LEU A 170 -19.00 -21.42 -1.57
N ASN A 171 -19.04 -20.28 -0.88
CA ASN A 171 -20.00 -19.21 -1.14
C ASN A 171 -19.39 -18.04 -1.91
N VAL A 172 -18.26 -18.24 -2.59
CA VAL A 172 -17.60 -17.19 -3.37
C VAL A 172 -17.42 -17.62 -4.82
N LYS A 173 -17.66 -16.68 -5.72
CA LYS A 173 -17.31 -16.79 -7.13
C LYS A 173 -16.22 -15.76 -7.45
N LEU A 174 -15.15 -16.24 -8.08
CA LEU A 174 -14.08 -15.38 -8.58
C LEU A 174 -14.38 -14.96 -10.03
N SER A 175 -14.02 -13.72 -10.37
CA SER A 175 -14.13 -13.19 -11.73
C SER A 175 -12.99 -12.22 -12.04
N ALA A 176 -12.72 -12.01 -13.32
CA ALA A 176 -11.74 -11.02 -13.77
C ALA A 176 -12.22 -9.58 -13.48
N GLY A 177 -11.30 -8.71 -13.09
CA GLY A 177 -11.55 -7.27 -13.01
C GLY A 177 -11.55 -6.62 -14.40
N SER A 178 -12.27 -5.51 -14.53
CA SER A 178 -12.30 -4.69 -15.75
C SER A 178 -11.00 -3.94 -16.01
N ASP A 179 -10.22 -3.67 -14.96
CA ASP A 179 -9.16 -2.66 -14.99
C ASP A 179 -7.81 -3.19 -15.49
N LEU A 180 -7.71 -4.52 -15.66
CA LEU A 180 -6.48 -5.16 -16.12
C LEU A 180 -6.56 -5.50 -17.61
N PRO A 181 -5.61 -5.04 -18.44
CA PRO A 181 -5.57 -5.40 -19.84
C PRO A 181 -5.45 -6.92 -20.00
N GLY A 182 -6.37 -7.50 -20.78
CA GLY A 182 -6.39 -8.93 -21.07
C GLY A 182 -7.28 -9.79 -20.16
N GLY A 183 -7.83 -9.24 -19.07
CA GLY A 183 -8.90 -9.90 -18.29
C GLY A 183 -8.56 -11.29 -17.72
N ARG A 184 -7.27 -11.61 -17.55
CA ARG A 184 -6.83 -12.96 -17.12
C ARG A 184 -6.80 -13.14 -15.61
N VAL A 185 -6.64 -12.05 -14.87
CA VAL A 185 -6.42 -12.09 -13.41
C VAL A 185 -7.77 -12.00 -12.70
N MET A 186 -8.07 -13.02 -11.89
CA MET A 186 -9.30 -13.11 -11.10
C MET A 186 -9.23 -12.17 -9.88
N SER A 187 -9.32 -10.86 -10.12
CA SER A 187 -9.17 -9.85 -9.06
C SER A 187 -10.46 -9.53 -8.31
N VAL A 188 -11.61 -10.08 -8.70
CA VAL A 188 -12.91 -9.81 -8.06
C VAL A 188 -13.41 -11.06 -7.36
N ALA A 189 -13.83 -10.91 -6.10
CA ALA A 189 -14.50 -11.95 -5.32
C ALA A 189 -15.93 -11.51 -4.99
N SER A 190 -16.91 -12.30 -5.40
CA SER A 190 -18.33 -12.05 -5.19
C SER A 190 -18.94 -13.16 -4.35
N ARG A 191 -19.54 -12.82 -3.21
CA ARG A 191 -20.31 -13.77 -2.42
C ARG A 191 -21.61 -14.14 -3.14
N THR A 192 -21.82 -15.43 -3.36
CA THR A 192 -22.98 -15.94 -4.11
C THR A 192 -24.16 -16.31 -3.22
N SER A 193 -23.92 -16.74 -1.98
CA SER A 193 -24.97 -17.12 -1.04
C SER A 193 -24.49 -17.11 0.41
N GLY A 194 -25.43 -17.22 1.35
CA GLY A 194 -25.12 -17.30 2.79
C GLY A 194 -24.47 -16.03 3.38
N LEU A 195 -24.15 -16.10 4.67
CA LEU A 195 -23.45 -15.04 5.41
C LEU A 195 -22.01 -15.44 5.79
N MET A 196 -21.65 -16.69 5.54
CA MET A 196 -20.42 -17.38 5.98
C MET A 196 -19.80 -18.15 4.81
N ASN A 197 -18.62 -18.74 4.99
CA ASN A 197 -17.84 -19.40 3.91
C ASN A 197 -17.47 -18.44 2.77
N GLY A 198 -17.30 -17.16 3.10
CA GLY A 198 -16.99 -16.06 2.16
C GLY A 198 -15.49 -15.86 1.91
N MET A 199 -14.65 -16.79 2.36
CA MET A 199 -13.20 -16.57 2.40
C MET A 199 -12.54 -16.70 1.03
N VAL A 200 -11.53 -15.87 0.78
CA VAL A 200 -10.65 -15.93 -0.39
C VAL A 200 -9.20 -15.70 -0.02
N LEU A 201 -8.30 -16.30 -0.79
CA LEU A 201 -6.86 -16.13 -0.71
C LEU A 201 -6.32 -15.56 -2.03
N THR A 202 -5.26 -14.75 -1.96
CA THR A 202 -4.50 -14.41 -3.16
C THR A 202 -3.97 -15.67 -3.85
N ALA A 203 -3.91 -15.66 -5.18
CA ALA A 203 -3.49 -16.80 -5.98
C ALA A 203 -2.02 -17.17 -5.71
N GLU A 204 -1.19 -16.15 -5.58
CA GLU A 204 0.21 -16.27 -5.23
C GLU A 204 0.49 -15.60 -3.87
N PRO A 205 1.53 -16.06 -3.15
CA PRO A 205 2.08 -15.33 -2.01
C PRO A 205 2.43 -13.88 -2.38
N LEU A 206 2.23 -12.98 -1.43
CA LEU A 206 2.57 -11.58 -1.58
C LEU A 206 4.08 -11.40 -1.51
N LEU A 207 4.63 -10.67 -2.46
CA LEU A 207 6.05 -10.30 -2.42
C LEU A 207 6.31 -9.33 -1.26
N PRO A 208 7.43 -9.47 -0.54
CA PRO A 208 7.79 -8.50 0.48
C PRO A 208 7.99 -7.13 -0.17
N LEU A 209 7.44 -6.10 0.48
CA LEU A 209 7.73 -4.72 0.13
C LEU A 209 9.23 -4.47 0.30
N PRO A 210 9.83 -3.66 -0.58
CA PRO A 210 11.20 -3.21 -0.36
C PRO A 210 11.25 -2.56 1.02
N THR A 211 12.23 -2.95 1.83
CA THR A 211 12.57 -2.21 3.03
C THR A 211 12.69 -0.76 2.58
N PRO A 212 11.98 0.20 3.21
CA PRO A 212 12.21 1.60 2.89
C PRO A 212 13.69 1.81 3.12
N ALA A 213 14.46 1.88 2.03
CA ALA A 213 15.87 2.20 2.10
C ALA A 213 15.87 3.44 2.96
N ALA A 214 16.53 3.39 4.12
CA ALA A 214 16.64 4.53 5.01
C ALA A 214 17.05 5.65 4.08
N MET A 215 16.11 6.51 3.70
CA MET A 215 16.37 7.47 2.63
C MET A 215 17.57 8.16 3.17
N PRO A 216 18.74 8.14 2.48
CA PRO A 216 19.85 8.92 2.95
C PRO A 216 19.22 10.29 3.06
N VAL A 217 19.07 10.76 4.30
CA VAL A 217 18.66 12.11 4.54
C VAL A 217 19.82 12.82 3.89
N LEU A 218 19.61 13.25 2.64
CA LEU A 218 20.47 14.19 1.98
C LEU A 218 20.26 15.41 2.85
N LEU A 219 21.02 15.44 3.96
CA LEU A 219 21.44 16.63 4.62
C LEU A 219 22.05 17.41 3.48
N THR A 220 21.22 18.23 2.86
CA THR A 220 21.70 19.34 2.06
C THR A 220 22.42 20.20 3.08
N ASP A 221 23.68 19.85 3.32
CA ASP A 221 24.67 20.71 3.92
C ASP A 221 24.82 21.88 2.96
N SER A 222 23.83 22.77 3.00
CA SER A 222 24.01 24.17 2.65
C SER A 222 24.90 24.76 3.74
N VAL A 223 26.16 24.32 3.79
CA VAL A 223 27.22 25.06 4.45
C VAL A 223 27.40 26.30 3.58
N GLU A 224 26.85 27.42 4.06
CA GLU A 224 27.29 28.74 3.64
C GLU A 224 28.80 28.80 3.89
N VAL A 225 29.57 28.60 2.81
CA VAL A 225 31.01 28.84 2.82
C VAL A 225 31.19 30.35 2.95
N ALA A 226 31.54 30.80 4.15
CA ALA A 226 32.08 32.13 4.37
C ALA A 226 33.37 32.29 3.54
N PRO A 227 33.52 33.35 2.73
CA PRO A 227 34.71 33.57 1.93
C PRO A 227 35.75 34.33 2.77
N ASP A 228 36.63 33.62 3.48
CA ASP A 228 38.00 34.08 3.75
C ASP A 228 38.76 33.08 4.62
N TRP A 229 39.46 32.13 3.98
CA TRP A 229 40.61 31.48 4.61
C TRP A 229 41.63 31.05 3.56
N LYS A 230 42.82 31.66 3.61
CA LYS A 230 43.99 31.21 2.84
C LYS A 230 44.77 30.18 3.65
N PRO A 231 45.05 28.98 3.12
CA PRO A 231 45.91 28.02 3.81
C PRO A 231 47.39 28.41 3.65
N PRO A 232 48.23 28.25 4.69
CA PRO A 232 49.67 28.29 4.53
C PRO A 232 50.22 26.95 4.03
N PHE A 233 51.22 27.05 3.17
CA PHE A 233 52.12 25.98 2.73
C PHE A 233 52.67 25.19 3.92
N VAL A 234 52.49 23.85 3.92
CA VAL A 234 53.40 22.93 4.60
C VAL A 234 53.59 21.67 3.76
N THR A 235 54.86 21.28 3.71
CA THR A 235 55.52 20.22 2.96
C THR A 235 55.08 18.80 3.30
N SER A 236 55.19 17.93 2.29
CA SER A 236 55.00 16.47 2.30
C SER A 236 55.70 15.75 3.45
N PRO A 237 55.14 14.59 3.87
CA PRO A 237 56.02 13.43 4.04
C PRO A 237 55.48 12.15 3.41
N THR A 238 56.45 11.40 2.90
CA THR A 238 56.42 10.02 2.42
C THR A 238 55.81 9.07 3.44
N LEU A 239 54.77 8.32 3.04
CA LEU A 239 54.23 7.19 3.82
C LEU A 239 54.50 5.87 3.09
N SER A 240 55.34 5.04 3.69
CA SER A 240 55.58 3.66 3.32
C SER A 240 54.38 2.78 3.73
N PHE A 241 53.79 2.09 2.77
CA PHE A 241 52.79 1.07 3.04
C PHE A 241 53.45 -0.24 3.47
N SER A 242 53.16 -0.67 4.70
CA SER A 242 53.40 -2.04 5.17
C SER A 242 52.05 -2.75 5.30
N PRO A 243 51.85 -3.94 4.71
CA PRO A 243 50.56 -4.62 4.73
C PRO A 243 50.32 -5.28 6.09
N ALA A 244 49.39 -4.73 6.87
CA ALA A 244 48.90 -5.32 8.11
C ALA A 244 47.94 -6.51 7.82
N PRO A 245 47.84 -7.48 8.74
CA PRO A 245 47.23 -8.78 8.48
C PRO A 245 45.70 -8.69 8.42
N ARG A 246 45.10 -9.47 7.51
CA ARG A 246 43.64 -9.64 7.37
C ARG A 246 43.06 -10.20 8.66
N SER A 247 42.49 -9.34 9.49
CA SER A 247 41.68 -9.74 10.64
C SER A 247 40.36 -10.34 10.17
N ARG A 248 40.09 -11.53 10.68
CA ARG A 248 38.91 -12.36 10.44
C ARG A 248 37.83 -11.94 11.43
N ILE A 249 37.36 -10.70 11.29
CA ILE A 249 36.43 -10.03 12.18
C ILE A 249 35.11 -9.78 11.41
N ASP A 250 34.02 -10.25 12.01
CA ASP A 250 32.63 -9.80 11.87
C ASP A 250 31.86 -10.08 10.57
N SER A 251 31.47 -11.35 10.37
CA SER A 251 30.36 -11.72 9.47
C SER A 251 29.05 -12.03 10.21
N GLU A 252 29.02 -11.95 11.54
CA GLU A 252 27.82 -12.16 12.37
C GLU A 252 27.02 -10.87 12.64
N GLU A 253 27.59 -9.69 12.39
CA GLU A 253 26.94 -8.41 12.73
C GLU A 253 26.03 -7.84 11.61
N ALA A 254 25.88 -8.59 10.51
CA ALA A 254 25.07 -8.18 9.35
C ALA A 254 23.68 -8.85 9.27
N THR A 255 23.26 -9.59 10.30
CA THR A 255 21.85 -9.99 10.47
C THR A 255 21.05 -8.94 11.22
N LYS A 256 21.35 -7.65 10.97
CA LYS A 256 20.52 -6.53 11.43
C LYS A 256 19.09 -6.76 10.93
N ASP A 257 18.17 -6.73 11.86
CA ASP A 257 16.78 -7.17 11.76
C ASP A 257 16.13 -6.80 10.44
N LYS A 258 15.97 -7.81 9.58
CA LYS A 258 15.22 -7.66 8.33
C LYS A 258 13.75 -7.80 8.65
N THR A 259 13.14 -6.73 9.15
CA THR A 259 11.67 -6.62 9.18
C THR A 259 11.14 -6.81 7.77
N ARG A 260 10.30 -7.83 7.56
CA ARG A 260 9.62 -8.07 6.28
C ARG A 260 8.25 -7.44 6.33
N ARG A 261 7.87 -6.75 5.26
CA ARG A 261 6.58 -6.04 5.17
C ARG A 261 5.79 -6.59 4.00
N TYR A 262 4.51 -6.88 4.20
CA TYR A 262 3.60 -7.39 3.17
C TYR A 262 2.36 -6.52 3.14
N TYR A 263 1.88 -6.18 1.95
CA TYR A 263 0.75 -5.27 1.80
C TYR A 263 -0.13 -5.65 0.62
N PHE A 264 -1.44 -5.51 0.80
CA PHE A 264 -2.41 -5.54 -0.28
C PHE A 264 -3.63 -4.68 0.09
N GLU A 265 -4.35 -4.23 -0.95
CA GLU A 265 -5.60 -3.49 -0.81
C GLU A 265 -6.73 -4.18 -1.58
N LEU A 266 -7.94 -3.95 -1.12
CA LEU A 266 -9.16 -4.24 -1.84
C LEU A 266 -10.12 -3.04 -1.81
N GLU A 267 -10.95 -2.96 -2.82
CA GLU A 267 -12.08 -2.02 -2.90
C GLU A 267 -13.37 -2.80 -2.65
N VAL A 268 -14.24 -2.24 -1.80
CA VAL A 268 -15.58 -2.79 -1.56
C VAL A 268 -16.50 -2.34 -2.69
N LEU A 269 -16.90 -3.25 -3.55
CA LEU A 269 -17.75 -2.93 -4.71
C LEU A 269 -19.25 -2.95 -4.36
N GLU A 270 -19.66 -3.82 -3.43
CA GLU A 270 -21.07 -4.03 -3.13
C GLU A 270 -21.27 -4.43 -1.66
N ILE A 271 -22.28 -3.84 -1.04
CA ILE A 271 -22.72 -4.11 0.33
C ILE A 271 -24.24 -4.37 0.30
N ALA A 272 -24.70 -5.38 1.06
CA ALA A 272 -26.10 -5.70 1.23
C ALA A 272 -26.81 -4.72 2.17
N ASP A 273 -28.07 -4.39 1.87
CA ASP A 273 -28.91 -3.51 2.71
C ASP A 273 -29.25 -4.12 4.09
N LYS A 274 -29.25 -5.46 4.20
CA LYS A 274 -29.61 -6.17 5.44
C LYS A 274 -28.41 -6.27 6.37
N ARG A 275 -28.56 -5.71 7.57
CA ARG A 275 -27.54 -5.78 8.63
C ARG A 275 -27.42 -7.20 9.20
N SER A 276 -26.39 -7.92 8.76
CA SER A 276 -25.87 -9.10 9.43
C SER A 276 -25.06 -8.67 10.67
N SER A 277 -24.95 -9.54 11.67
CA SER A 277 -23.99 -9.36 12.77
C SER A 277 -22.57 -9.80 12.41
N LYS A 278 -22.40 -10.45 11.26
CA LYS A 278 -21.10 -10.83 10.70
C LYS A 278 -20.55 -9.66 9.88
N THR A 279 -19.23 -9.52 9.85
CA THR A 279 -18.54 -8.49 9.09
C THR A 279 -17.25 -9.05 8.51
N LEU A 280 -16.75 -8.37 7.48
CA LEU A 280 -15.51 -8.71 6.80
C LEU A 280 -14.32 -8.83 7.77
N SER A 281 -13.44 -9.77 7.45
CA SER A 281 -12.12 -9.93 8.09
C SER A 281 -11.02 -9.85 7.04
N LEU A 282 -9.87 -9.30 7.41
CA LEU A 282 -8.73 -9.06 6.51
C LEU A 282 -7.43 -9.44 7.20
N GLY A 283 -6.50 -10.04 6.47
CA GLY A 283 -5.21 -10.42 7.04
C GLY A 283 -4.35 -11.25 6.10
N PHE A 284 -3.54 -12.12 6.69
CA PHE A 284 -2.53 -12.90 6.00
C PHE A 284 -2.55 -14.35 6.47
N ALA A 285 -2.21 -15.28 5.59
CA ALA A 285 -2.06 -16.69 5.93
C ALA A 285 -0.87 -17.33 5.22
N TRP A 286 -0.20 -18.26 5.90
CA TRP A 286 0.89 -19.03 5.33
C TRP A 286 0.44 -20.42 4.90
N ARG A 287 1.05 -20.92 3.83
CA ARG A 287 0.86 -22.30 3.41
C ARG A 287 1.40 -23.24 4.48
N LEU A 288 0.72 -24.36 4.65
CA LEU A 288 1.14 -25.40 5.58
C LEU A 288 2.20 -26.29 4.90
N PRO A 289 3.29 -26.66 5.61
CA PRO A 289 4.32 -27.53 5.08
C PRO A 289 3.68 -28.83 4.61
N GLN A 290 3.91 -29.19 3.35
CA GLN A 290 3.36 -30.41 2.75
C GLN A 290 3.79 -31.69 3.48
N GLY A 291 4.85 -31.64 4.31
CA GLY A 291 5.34 -32.78 5.10
C GLY A 291 4.62 -33.04 6.43
N LEU A 292 3.69 -32.18 6.86
CA LEU A 292 2.82 -32.44 8.03
C LEU A 292 1.48 -33.06 7.63
N LEU A 293 1.33 -33.37 6.35
CA LEU A 293 0.23 -34.17 5.83
C LEU A 293 0.51 -35.62 6.26
N ILE A 294 0.03 -36.01 7.44
CA ILE A 294 -0.09 -37.43 7.76
C ILE A 294 -0.94 -38.01 6.64
N ASP A 295 -0.36 -38.92 5.87
CA ASP A 295 -1.04 -39.58 4.77
C ASP A 295 -2.22 -40.35 5.38
N GLU A 296 -3.46 -39.91 5.12
CA GLU A 296 -4.68 -40.54 5.66
C GLU A 296 -4.79 -42.02 5.23
N SER A 297 -3.96 -42.46 4.29
CA SER A 297 -3.80 -43.87 3.95
C SER A 297 -3.29 -44.73 5.12
N GLU A 298 -2.43 -44.22 6.00
CA GLU A 298 -2.00 -44.97 7.21
C GLU A 298 -3.07 -44.98 8.30
N GLU A 299 -3.86 -43.91 8.42
CA GLU A 299 -4.96 -43.85 9.40
C GLU A 299 -6.07 -44.85 9.03
N THR A 300 -6.30 -45.08 7.73
CA THR A 300 -7.25 -46.09 7.26
C THR A 300 -6.80 -47.53 7.57
N GLU A 301 -5.49 -47.79 7.67
CA GLU A 301 -4.94 -49.12 7.95
C GLU A 301 -4.91 -49.43 9.45
N LEU A 302 -4.58 -48.45 10.30
CA LEU A 302 -4.73 -48.54 11.76
C LEU A 302 -6.20 -48.65 12.18
N GLN A 303 -7.11 -47.94 11.51
CA GLN A 303 -8.53 -47.98 11.81
C GLN A 303 -9.20 -49.29 11.34
N ARG A 304 -8.59 -50.01 10.38
CA ARG A 304 -8.97 -51.40 10.03
C ARG A 304 -8.49 -52.43 11.05
N GLN A 305 -7.34 -52.23 11.70
CA GLN A 305 -6.86 -53.15 12.75
C GLN A 305 -7.62 -53.01 14.07
N ASP A 306 -8.12 -51.82 14.41
CA ASP A 306 -8.92 -51.59 15.63
C ASP A 306 -10.42 -51.96 15.50
N SER A 307 -10.88 -52.38 14.31
CA SER A 307 -12.30 -52.61 14.01
C SER A 307 -12.90 -53.91 14.58
N MET A 308 -12.16 -54.73 15.34
CA MET A 308 -12.76 -55.88 16.06
C MET A 308 -12.70 -55.80 17.59
N ALA A 309 -11.92 -54.88 18.18
CA ALA A 309 -11.70 -54.90 19.64
C ALA A 309 -12.33 -53.73 20.43
N SER A 310 -12.87 -52.69 19.78
CA SER A 310 -13.14 -51.42 20.50
C SER A 310 -14.49 -50.75 20.17
N LEU A 311 -15.56 -51.54 20.03
CA LEU A 311 -16.92 -51.01 19.90
C LEU A 311 -17.60 -50.67 21.25
N GLU A 312 -17.08 -51.13 22.39
CA GLU A 312 -17.72 -50.88 23.71
C GLU A 312 -17.12 -49.73 24.52
N LEU A 313 -15.87 -49.29 24.27
CA LEU A 313 -15.21 -48.28 25.10
C LEU A 313 -15.43 -46.82 24.65
N ARG A 314 -16.05 -46.59 23.49
CA ARG A 314 -16.20 -45.24 22.90
C ARG A 314 -17.46 -44.48 23.32
N ARG A 315 -18.30 -45.04 24.20
CA ARG A 315 -19.54 -44.36 24.65
C ARG A 315 -19.37 -43.41 25.84
N SER A 316 -18.17 -43.31 26.44
CA SER A 316 -17.97 -42.57 27.70
C SER A 316 -17.06 -41.35 27.65
N ILE A 317 -16.48 -41.00 26.49
CA ILE A 317 -15.58 -39.83 26.36
C ILE A 317 -16.02 -38.94 25.20
N SER A 318 -17.20 -38.34 25.32
CA SER A 318 -17.68 -37.32 24.39
C SER A 318 -18.26 -36.13 25.15
N LYS A 319 -17.40 -35.44 25.90
CA LYS A 319 -17.60 -34.03 26.28
C LYS A 319 -16.24 -33.32 26.31
N GLY A 320 -16.03 -32.41 25.35
CA GLY A 320 -15.24 -31.20 25.61
C GLY A 320 -13.85 -31.03 24.98
N VAL A 321 -13.40 -31.90 24.07
CA VAL A 321 -12.18 -31.60 23.28
C VAL A 321 -12.58 -31.46 21.82
N GLU A 322 -12.77 -30.21 21.37
CA GLU A 322 -12.87 -29.89 19.94
C GLU A 322 -11.61 -30.39 19.26
N ARG A 323 -11.75 -31.47 18.48
CA ARG A 323 -10.69 -31.91 17.57
C ARG A 323 -10.47 -30.80 16.56
N ARG A 324 -9.32 -30.12 16.66
CA ARG A 324 -8.87 -29.18 15.63
C ARG A 324 -8.80 -29.95 14.30
N PRO A 325 -9.48 -29.47 13.24
CA PRO A 325 -9.46 -30.17 11.96
C PRO A 325 -8.02 -30.30 11.45
N SER A 326 -7.68 -31.51 11.00
CA SER A 326 -6.41 -31.80 10.35
C SER A 326 -6.27 -30.96 9.08
N ILE A 327 -5.06 -30.48 8.88
CA ILE A 327 -4.65 -29.43 7.95
C ILE A 327 -4.51 -29.93 6.51
N SER A 328 -4.64 -31.25 6.29
CA SER A 328 -4.32 -31.89 5.03
C SER A 328 -5.22 -31.56 3.84
N ALA A 329 -6.31 -30.86 4.09
CA ALA A 329 -7.45 -30.89 3.19
C ALA A 329 -7.77 -29.56 2.48
N TRP A 330 -6.91 -28.53 2.63
CA TRP A 330 -7.00 -27.28 1.85
C TRP A 330 -6.89 -27.51 0.33
N VAL A 331 -6.15 -28.54 -0.07
CA VAL A 331 -5.86 -28.87 -1.47
C VAL A 331 -6.55 -30.18 -1.91
N ARG A 332 -7.02 -31.01 -0.96
CA ARG A 332 -7.63 -32.32 -1.25
C ARG A 332 -9.03 -32.51 -0.64
N GLY A 333 -9.84 -31.45 -0.55
CA GLY A 333 -11.30 -31.59 -0.52
C GLY A 333 -12.05 -31.15 0.74
N SER A 334 -11.41 -30.63 1.80
CA SER A 334 -12.17 -30.09 2.96
C SER A 334 -12.67 -28.66 2.79
N GLY A 335 -12.32 -28.00 1.68
CA GLY A 335 -12.62 -26.60 1.48
C GLY A 335 -11.93 -25.68 2.49
N LEU A 336 -12.14 -24.38 2.30
CA LEU A 336 -11.74 -23.35 3.25
C LEU A 336 -12.62 -23.42 4.52
N PRO A 337 -12.10 -23.13 5.72
CA PRO A 337 -12.90 -22.97 6.93
C PRO A 337 -13.94 -21.86 6.75
N GLU A 338 -14.93 -21.90 7.63
CA GLU A 338 -16.10 -21.01 7.55
C GLU A 338 -15.75 -19.52 7.70
N SER A 339 -14.66 -19.20 8.40
CA SER A 339 -14.18 -17.83 8.62
C SER A 339 -12.66 -17.76 8.60
N ALA A 340 -12.13 -16.60 8.20
CA ALA A 340 -10.70 -16.32 8.22
C ALA A 340 -10.08 -16.37 9.63
N ALA A 341 -10.85 -16.12 10.68
CA ALA A 341 -10.35 -16.25 12.05
C ALA A 341 -10.02 -17.71 12.41
N ALA A 342 -10.63 -18.70 11.76
CA ALA A 342 -10.39 -20.13 11.99
C ALA A 342 -9.26 -20.72 11.12
N LEU A 343 -8.63 -19.89 10.26
CA LEU A 343 -7.48 -20.31 9.50
C LEU A 343 -6.31 -20.71 10.42
N PRO A 344 -5.72 -21.89 10.25
CA PRO A 344 -4.41 -22.17 10.83
C PRO A 344 -3.36 -21.29 10.14
N ARG A 345 -2.32 -20.92 10.90
CA ARG A 345 -1.23 -20.08 10.38
C ARG A 345 -1.68 -18.79 9.70
N SER A 346 -2.62 -18.10 10.33
CA SER A 346 -3.08 -16.79 9.87
C SER A 346 -2.91 -15.72 10.94
N VAL A 347 -2.81 -14.46 10.49
CA VAL A 347 -2.93 -13.27 11.33
C VAL A 347 -4.01 -12.42 10.70
N VAL A 348 -5.14 -12.26 11.39
CA VAL A 348 -6.36 -11.66 10.82
C VAL A 348 -6.99 -10.69 11.81
N ILE A 349 -7.51 -9.57 11.30
CA ILE A 349 -8.37 -8.66 12.05
C ILE A 349 -9.76 -8.64 11.39
N GLY A 350 -10.81 -8.74 12.20
CA GLY A 350 -12.19 -8.67 11.71
C GLY A 350 -13.23 -8.68 12.82
N GLY A 351 -14.51 -8.62 12.43
CA GLY A 351 -15.64 -8.45 13.36
C GLY A 351 -16.12 -7.00 13.44
N ASP A 352 -17.38 -6.78 13.84
CA ASP A 352 -17.93 -5.41 13.98
C ASP A 352 -17.29 -4.67 15.16
N LEU A 353 -17.02 -5.39 16.24
CA LEU A 353 -16.09 -4.98 17.29
C LEU A 353 -14.79 -5.72 17.00
N PRO A 354 -13.83 -5.09 16.28
CA PRO A 354 -12.76 -5.83 15.65
C PRO A 354 -11.90 -6.55 16.68
N LYS A 355 -11.52 -7.78 16.34
CA LYS A 355 -10.63 -8.63 17.13
C LYS A 355 -9.49 -9.09 16.26
N ALA A 356 -8.32 -9.25 16.87
CA ALA A 356 -7.17 -9.84 16.23
C ALA A 356 -7.07 -11.32 16.58
N PHE A 357 -6.78 -12.13 15.57
CA PHE A 357 -6.62 -13.57 15.67
C PHE A 357 -5.26 -13.99 15.12
N VAL A 358 -4.59 -14.91 15.81
CA VAL A 358 -3.36 -15.56 15.37
C VAL A 358 -3.55 -17.07 15.42
N GLY A 359 -3.51 -17.72 14.25
CA GLY A 359 -3.63 -19.17 14.10
C GLY A 359 -4.89 -19.77 14.73
N GLY A 360 -6.04 -19.08 14.63
CA GLY A 360 -7.28 -19.54 15.25
C GLY A 360 -7.60 -18.93 16.61
N GLN A 361 -6.64 -18.29 17.27
CA GLN A 361 -6.78 -17.82 18.65
C GLN A 361 -6.94 -16.30 18.72
N GLU A 362 -7.94 -15.82 19.47
CA GLU A 362 -8.10 -14.38 19.78
C GLU A 362 -6.92 -13.91 20.63
N VAL A 363 -6.17 -12.92 20.15
CA VAL A 363 -5.00 -12.35 20.84
C VAL A 363 -5.26 -10.95 21.40
N ALA A 364 -6.14 -10.18 20.76
CA ALA A 364 -6.47 -8.83 21.19
C ALA A 364 -7.88 -8.41 20.75
N ARG A 365 -8.50 -7.54 21.56
CA ARG A 365 -9.70 -6.77 21.18
C ARG A 365 -9.26 -5.36 20.80
N ILE A 366 -9.78 -4.85 19.69
CA ILE A 366 -9.33 -3.58 19.12
C ILE A 366 -10.34 -2.50 19.49
N ASN A 367 -9.94 -1.60 20.38
CA ASN A 367 -10.78 -0.54 20.93
C ASN A 367 -10.54 0.81 20.21
N THR A 368 -10.49 0.82 18.88
CA THR A 368 -10.28 2.05 18.09
C THR A 368 -11.58 2.79 17.78
N GLY A 369 -12.74 2.21 18.12
CA GLY A 369 -14.05 2.72 17.74
C GLY A 369 -14.44 2.42 16.29
N TRP A 370 -13.57 1.80 15.50
CA TRP A 370 -13.87 1.36 14.14
C TRP A 370 -14.89 0.21 14.14
N ARG A 371 -15.93 0.36 13.34
CA ARG A 371 -17.07 -0.56 13.23
C ARG A 371 -17.27 -0.92 11.76
N PRO A 372 -16.63 -1.99 11.24
CA PRO A 372 -16.76 -2.37 9.83
C PRO A 372 -18.21 -2.53 9.35
N LEU A 373 -19.16 -2.87 10.24
CA LEU A 373 -20.57 -2.97 9.87
C LEU A 373 -21.21 -1.62 9.52
N LEU A 374 -20.74 -0.54 10.15
CA LEU A 374 -21.29 0.81 10.05
C LEU A 374 -20.46 1.71 9.13
N ASP A 375 -19.15 1.52 9.13
CA ASP A 375 -18.19 2.43 8.52
C ASP A 375 -17.85 2.04 7.07
N LEU A 376 -18.13 0.80 6.66
CA LEU A 376 -17.90 0.36 5.28
C LEU A 376 -19.06 0.75 4.37
N VAL A 377 -18.73 1.37 3.25
CA VAL A 377 -19.64 1.72 2.16
C VAL A 377 -19.10 1.20 0.82
N PRO A 378 -19.92 1.03 -0.22
CA PRO A 378 -19.40 0.81 -1.57
C PRO A 378 -18.43 1.92 -1.97
N GLY A 379 -17.27 1.54 -2.52
CA GLY A 379 -16.15 2.41 -2.84
C GLY A 379 -15.10 2.52 -1.72
N SER A 380 -15.37 2.04 -0.50
CA SER A 380 -14.35 2.00 0.57
C SER A 380 -13.15 1.14 0.15
N VAL A 381 -11.95 1.64 0.41
CA VAL A 381 -10.69 0.93 0.16
C VAL A 381 -10.13 0.41 1.47
N LEU A 382 -9.95 -0.91 1.56
CA LEU A 382 -9.36 -1.58 2.72
C LEU A 382 -7.96 -2.09 2.41
N GLY A 383 -7.00 -1.73 3.23
CA GLY A 383 -5.62 -2.20 3.14
C GLY A 383 -5.21 -3.00 4.37
N ALA A 384 -4.38 -4.03 4.19
CA ALA A 384 -3.74 -4.73 5.29
C ALA A 384 -2.23 -4.69 5.13
N LEU A 385 -1.54 -4.25 6.19
CA LEU A 385 -0.08 -4.25 6.29
C LEU A 385 0.33 -5.23 7.39
N LEU A 386 1.10 -6.25 7.02
CA LEU A 386 1.77 -7.13 7.96
C LEU A 386 3.25 -6.80 7.99
N GLU A 387 3.78 -6.62 9.20
CA GLU A 387 5.20 -6.48 9.47
C GLU A 387 5.63 -7.65 10.34
N VAL A 388 6.65 -8.38 9.90
CA VAL A 388 7.22 -9.52 10.62
C VAL A 388 8.65 -9.17 10.97
N ASP A 389 8.90 -9.02 12.26
CA ASP A 389 10.24 -8.84 12.78
C ASP A 389 10.88 -10.21 13.05
N ALA A 390 11.97 -10.49 12.34
CA ALA A 390 12.68 -11.75 12.48
C ALA A 390 13.55 -11.80 13.74
N GLY A 391 13.96 -10.64 14.27
CA GLY A 391 14.79 -10.56 15.48
C GLY A 391 13.96 -10.66 16.74
N ASP A 392 12.89 -9.86 16.81
CA ASP A 392 12.03 -9.78 17.99
C ASP A 392 10.96 -10.88 18.07
N GLU A 393 10.89 -11.76 17.06
CA GLU A 393 9.82 -12.75 16.91
C GLU A 393 8.41 -12.12 17.05
N GLN A 394 8.22 -10.92 16.52
CA GLN A 394 6.97 -10.17 16.59
C GLN A 394 6.30 -10.03 15.23
N MET A 395 4.96 -10.05 15.23
CA MET A 395 4.13 -9.72 14.09
C MET A 395 3.24 -8.53 14.42
N ARG A 396 3.18 -7.57 13.50
CA ARG A 396 2.30 -6.40 13.59
C ARG A 396 1.37 -6.38 12.39
N LEU A 397 0.07 -6.38 12.63
CA LEU A 397 -0.96 -6.26 11.60
C LEU A 397 -1.71 -4.94 11.76
N ALA A 398 -1.66 -4.10 10.74
CA ALA A 398 -2.45 -2.88 10.64
C ALA A 398 -3.49 -2.99 9.53
N VAL A 399 -4.72 -2.56 9.80
CA VAL A 399 -5.79 -2.42 8.81
C VAL A 399 -6.06 -0.94 8.57
N PHE A 400 -6.12 -0.57 7.30
CA PHE A 400 -6.40 0.77 6.81
C PHE A 400 -7.75 0.79 6.13
N GLN A 401 -8.48 1.88 6.29
CA GLN A 401 -9.67 2.20 5.50
C GLN A 401 -9.48 3.59 4.91
N ASP A 402 -9.58 3.70 3.59
CA ASP A 402 -9.49 4.96 2.84
C ASP A 402 -8.19 5.73 3.15
N GLY A 403 -7.09 4.98 3.33
CA GLY A 403 -5.77 5.51 3.66
C GLY A 403 -5.52 5.77 5.16
N GLU A 404 -6.55 5.71 6.01
CA GLU A 404 -6.43 5.92 7.45
C GLU A 404 -6.29 4.60 8.22
N ARG A 405 -5.37 4.53 9.18
CA ARG A 405 -5.22 3.34 10.03
C ARG A 405 -6.41 3.23 10.99
N ARG A 406 -7.22 2.17 10.83
CA ARG A 406 -8.43 1.92 11.62
C ARG A 406 -8.25 0.88 12.71
N ALA A 407 -7.36 -0.08 12.50
CA ALA A 407 -7.08 -1.14 13.48
C ALA A 407 -5.60 -1.52 13.46
N PHE A 408 -5.11 -1.98 14.62
CA PHE A 408 -3.74 -2.41 14.81
C PHE A 408 -3.71 -3.52 15.86
N ALA A 409 -2.88 -4.53 15.64
CA ALA A 409 -2.59 -5.56 16.61
C ALA A 409 -1.14 -6.02 16.50
N GLU A 410 -0.57 -6.36 17.65
CA GLU A 410 0.76 -6.95 17.76
C GLU A 410 0.63 -8.29 18.49
N ALA A 411 1.38 -9.29 18.03
CA ALA A 411 1.42 -10.60 18.66
C ALA A 411 2.78 -11.26 18.44
N PRO A 412 3.24 -12.12 19.37
CA PRO A 412 4.42 -12.93 19.13
C PRO A 412 4.18 -13.92 17.98
N VAL A 413 5.22 -14.19 17.19
CA VAL A 413 5.25 -15.28 16.23
C VAL A 413 5.12 -16.60 16.99
N PRO A 414 4.12 -17.45 16.69
CA PRO A 414 4.03 -18.75 17.34
C PRO A 414 5.30 -19.57 17.12
N ARG A 415 5.78 -20.26 18.17
CA ARG A 415 7.08 -20.98 18.16
C ARG A 415 7.20 -22.04 17.07
N ASP A 416 6.08 -22.58 16.61
CA ASP A 416 6.00 -23.56 15.53
C ASP A 416 6.06 -22.93 14.12
N TRP A 417 6.04 -21.59 14.02
CA TRP A 417 6.14 -20.84 12.77
C TRP A 417 7.58 -20.39 12.57
N ARG A 418 8.41 -21.29 12.05
CA ARG A 418 9.84 -20.99 11.86
C ARG A 418 10.07 -20.23 10.56
N TRP A 419 10.65 -19.04 10.67
CA TRP A 419 11.20 -18.29 9.53
C TRP A 419 12.64 -18.73 9.24
N PRO A 420 13.09 -18.75 7.96
CA PRO A 420 12.38 -18.40 6.72
C PRO A 420 11.52 -19.53 6.12
N SER A 421 11.43 -20.69 6.78
CA SER A 421 10.76 -21.89 6.22
C SER A 421 9.26 -21.72 5.96
N LEU A 422 8.63 -20.71 6.57
CA LEU A 422 7.22 -20.37 6.36
C LEU A 422 6.92 -19.87 4.94
N GLY A 423 7.94 -19.33 4.25
CA GLY A 423 7.74 -18.63 2.97
C GLY A 423 6.96 -17.32 3.11
N ASP A 424 6.58 -16.72 1.99
CA ASP A 424 5.80 -15.49 2.01
C ASP A 424 4.29 -15.79 2.24
N PRO A 425 3.55 -14.91 2.93
CA PRO A 425 2.13 -15.09 3.19
C PRO A 425 1.29 -14.79 1.95
N SER A 426 0.12 -15.43 1.86
CA SER A 426 -0.97 -15.01 0.98
C SER A 426 -1.85 -13.97 1.69
N GLY A 427 -2.44 -13.05 0.93
CA GLY A 427 -3.49 -12.17 1.46
C GLY A 427 -4.77 -12.95 1.68
N VAL A 428 -5.48 -12.67 2.77
CA VAL A 428 -6.73 -13.33 3.18
C VAL A 428 -7.83 -12.28 3.29
N VAL A 429 -8.98 -12.57 2.70
CA VAL A 429 -10.20 -11.77 2.87
C VAL A 429 -11.36 -12.70 3.19
N ASP A 430 -12.15 -12.37 4.22
CA ASP A 430 -13.44 -13.01 4.48
C ASP A 430 -14.55 -12.10 3.94
N VAL A 431 -15.09 -12.40 2.75
CA VAL A 431 -16.21 -11.68 2.12
C VAL A 431 -17.52 -12.13 2.78
N CYS A 432 -17.69 -11.76 4.05
CA CYS A 432 -18.81 -12.18 4.89
C CYS A 432 -19.61 -10.98 5.41
N GLY A 433 -20.76 -11.25 6.05
CA GLY A 433 -21.58 -10.18 6.60
C GLY A 433 -22.34 -9.36 5.57
N ASN A 434 -22.22 -8.05 5.60
CA ASN A 434 -22.87 -7.17 4.62
C ASN A 434 -22.06 -7.03 3.34
N VAL A 435 -20.75 -7.30 3.34
CA VAL A 435 -19.94 -7.17 2.12
C VAL A 435 -20.29 -8.31 1.17
N LEU A 436 -20.72 -7.95 -0.04
CA LEU A 436 -21.10 -8.89 -1.09
C LEU A 436 -20.01 -9.05 -2.14
N ARG A 437 -19.25 -7.99 -2.42
CA ARG A 437 -18.30 -8.00 -3.52
C ARG A 437 -17.11 -7.10 -3.23
N VAL A 438 -15.92 -7.62 -3.53
CA VAL A 438 -14.65 -6.89 -3.38
C VAL A 438 -13.76 -7.09 -4.61
N ALA A 439 -12.88 -6.12 -4.86
CA ALA A 439 -11.87 -6.19 -5.92
C ALA A 439 -10.48 -5.89 -5.37
N LEU A 440 -9.47 -6.70 -5.71
CA LEU A 440 -8.07 -6.44 -5.39
C LEU A 440 -7.56 -5.22 -6.18
N ARG A 441 -7.03 -4.24 -5.46
CA ARG A 441 -6.34 -3.10 -6.06
C ARG A 441 -4.93 -3.51 -6.46
N GLN A 442 -4.56 -3.15 -7.68
CA GLN A 442 -3.29 -3.50 -8.27
C GLN A 442 -2.21 -2.50 -7.88
N ASN A 443 -0.98 -2.97 -7.66
CA ASN A 443 0.15 -2.14 -7.26
C ASN A 443 -0.12 -1.27 -6.00
N ALA A 444 -0.93 -1.78 -5.07
CA ALA A 444 -1.23 -1.07 -3.85
C ALA A 444 0.05 -0.83 -3.02
N ARG A 445 0.16 0.36 -2.42
CA ARG A 445 1.27 0.74 -1.54
C ARG A 445 0.69 1.12 -0.18
N PRO A 446 1.34 0.75 0.93
CA PRO A 446 0.85 1.12 2.26
C PRO A 446 0.77 2.65 2.37
N PRO A 447 -0.28 3.20 3.01
CA PRO A 447 -0.38 4.61 3.27
C PRO A 447 0.86 5.10 4.01
N VAL A 448 1.46 6.18 3.51
CA VAL A 448 2.57 6.83 4.22
C VAL A 448 1.98 7.49 5.46
N PRO A 449 2.47 7.19 6.67
CA PRO A 449 1.98 7.82 7.89
C PRO A 449 2.09 9.33 7.72
N SER A 450 0.94 10.01 7.70
CA SER A 450 0.91 11.45 7.60
C SER A 450 1.38 12.02 8.94
N LEU A 451 2.49 12.77 8.93
CA LEU A 451 3.08 13.43 10.11
C LEU A 451 2.06 14.23 10.95
N LYS A 452 0.91 14.58 10.35
CA LYS A 452 -0.16 15.35 10.99
C LYS A 452 -0.97 14.56 12.04
N SER A 453 -0.89 13.23 12.06
CA SER A 453 -1.79 12.38 12.86
C SER A 453 -1.22 11.94 14.22
N GLU A 454 0.07 12.21 14.50
CA GLU A 454 0.73 11.75 15.73
C GLU A 454 0.71 12.77 16.88
N ILE A 455 0.06 13.94 16.68
CA ILE A 455 -0.29 14.83 17.79
C ILE A 455 -1.58 14.29 18.43
N GLN A 456 -1.54 13.07 18.97
CA GLN A 456 -2.50 12.67 19.97
C GLN A 456 -2.08 13.36 21.26
N THR A 457 -2.90 14.34 21.66
CA THR A 457 -2.85 14.94 22.99
C THR A 457 -2.72 13.81 24.01
N PRO A 458 -1.71 13.83 24.90
CA PRO A 458 -1.61 12.82 25.95
C PRO A 458 -2.96 12.75 26.69
N PRO A 459 -3.40 11.56 27.12
CA PRO A 459 -4.62 11.43 27.89
C PRO A 459 -4.53 12.42 29.04
N ALA A 460 -5.48 13.37 29.08
CA ALA A 460 -5.55 14.33 30.16
C ALA A 460 -5.51 13.55 31.47
N GLU A 461 -4.47 13.77 32.27
CA GLU A 461 -4.37 13.16 33.59
C GLU A 461 -5.68 13.45 34.32
N GLU A 462 -6.43 12.37 34.55
CA GLU A 462 -7.69 12.38 35.26
C GLU A 462 -7.35 12.78 36.70
N GLY A 463 -7.48 14.07 36.98
CA GLY A 463 -7.21 14.65 38.29
C GLY A 463 -8.05 13.93 39.34
N ASP A 464 -7.36 13.26 40.25
CA ASP A 464 -7.87 12.64 41.46
C ASP A 464 -8.67 13.67 42.30
N ALA A 465 -9.97 13.76 42.05
CA ALA A 465 -10.89 14.51 42.90
C ALA A 465 -11.22 13.66 44.14
N VAL A 466 -10.38 13.81 45.16
CA VAL A 466 -10.61 13.34 46.53
C VAL A 466 -11.85 14.04 47.09
N ASN A 467 -13.02 13.42 46.96
CA ASN A 467 -14.20 13.75 47.75
C ASN A 467 -14.08 13.07 49.13
N ARG A 468 -13.50 13.77 50.11
CA ARG A 468 -13.69 13.45 51.54
C ARG A 468 -14.98 14.10 52.02
N THR A 469 -16.01 13.27 52.17
CA THR A 469 -17.27 13.58 52.84
C THR A 469 -16.99 13.88 54.32
N LEU A 470 -17.30 15.11 54.74
CA LEU A 470 -17.40 15.49 56.15
C LEU A 470 -18.74 14.99 56.70
N SER A 471 -18.67 14.20 57.77
CA SER A 471 -19.79 13.81 58.61
C SER A 471 -20.10 14.94 59.59
N GLU A 472 -21.32 15.46 59.60
CA GLU A 472 -21.89 16.16 60.75
C GLU A 472 -23.01 15.30 61.36
N PRO A 473 -23.09 15.19 62.70
CA PRO A 473 -24.23 14.59 63.38
C PRO A 473 -25.27 15.66 63.73
N LEU A 474 -26.55 15.31 63.65
CA LEU A 474 -27.65 16.06 64.25
C LEU A 474 -28.28 15.24 65.36
N GLU A 475 -28.35 15.86 66.54
CA GLU A 475 -29.23 15.55 67.68
C GLU A 475 -30.69 15.86 67.37
#